data_AF-A0A6J4XXG5-F1
#
_entry.id   AF-A0A6J4XXG5-F1
#
_cell.length_a   1.000
_cell.length_b   1.000
_cell.length_c   1.000
_cell.angle_alpha   90.00
_cell.angle_beta   90.00
_cell.angle_gamma   90.00
#
_symmetry.space_group_name_H-M   'P 1'
#
loop_
_entity.id
_entity.type
_entity.pdbx_description
1 polymer ?
#
loop_
_entity_poly.entity_id
_entity_poly.type
_entity_poly.pdbx_seq_one_letter_code
_entity_poly.pdbx_strand_id
1 'polypeptide(L)'
;MAPSDNTQPSPSTSTQLIALVNQAREGNRSAFTQLADKFHGDIFRTVYYRIRSQVDAEDITQDVFLKAFQKVSSVKDATKFRSWLYSITMNRIRDFQRKKRFRSLFKKEDHNIESEPVEAAGAEQPEALEQVLKKDFWRQVGLILERLPKMEREVFLLRFFDQLSIKEIAGVLKKNDSTIKTHLYRALAKFRKEPAMRRLLTEVVQ
;
A
#
# COMPACT_ATOMS: atom_id res chain seq x y z
N MET A 1 10.72 -21.30 26.55
CA MET A 1 9.68 -21.86 25.66
C MET A 1 8.57 -20.81 25.56
N ALA A 2 8.60 -19.99 24.51
CA ALA A 2 7.57 -19.03 24.12
C ALA A 2 7.76 -18.73 22.62
N PRO A 3 6.68 -18.45 21.87
CA PRO A 3 6.54 -18.89 20.50
C PRO A 3 7.14 -17.89 19.50
N SER A 4 7.84 -18.44 18.52
CA SER A 4 8.17 -17.79 17.26
C SER A 4 6.93 -17.84 16.37
N ASP A 5 6.29 -16.69 16.09
CA ASP A 5 5.32 -16.59 15.01
C ASP A 5 5.89 -15.68 13.91
N ASN A 6 6.87 -16.24 13.20
CA ASN A 6 7.33 -15.72 11.93
C ASN A 6 6.28 -16.14 10.90
N THR A 7 5.36 -15.24 10.54
CA THR A 7 4.32 -15.48 9.52
C THR A 7 4.96 -15.62 8.13
N GLN A 8 5.65 -16.74 7.92
CA GLN A 8 5.89 -17.28 6.59
C GLN A 8 4.56 -17.81 6.08
N PRO A 9 4.10 -17.41 4.88
CA PRO A 9 2.90 -18.00 4.31
C PRO A 9 3.12 -19.51 4.18
N SER A 10 2.24 -20.29 4.81
CA SER A 10 2.29 -21.75 4.72
C SER A 10 2.38 -22.19 3.25
N PRO A 11 3.19 -23.21 2.91
CA PRO A 11 3.52 -23.57 1.52
C PRO A 11 2.31 -23.84 0.62
N SER A 12 1.16 -24.19 1.19
CA SER A 12 -0.13 -24.35 0.50
C SER A 12 -0.66 -23.07 -0.14
N THR A 13 -0.54 -21.91 0.54
CA THR A 13 -1.13 -20.64 0.09
C THR A 13 -0.35 -20.03 -1.08
N SER A 14 0.97 -20.13 -1.03
CA SER A 14 1.85 -19.66 -2.13
C SER A 14 1.68 -20.51 -3.38
N THR A 15 1.54 -21.83 -3.21
CA THR A 15 1.30 -22.77 -4.32
C THR A 15 -0.05 -22.54 -4.98
N GLN A 16 -1.11 -22.33 -4.18
CA GLN A 16 -2.45 -22.02 -4.70
C GLN A 16 -2.48 -20.68 -5.47
N LEU A 17 -1.79 -19.65 -4.97
CA LEU A 17 -1.68 -18.37 -5.66
C LEU A 17 -1.02 -18.54 -7.04
N ILE A 18 0.10 -19.27 -7.11
CA ILE A 18 0.81 -19.53 -8.38
C ILE A 18 -0.09 -20.24 -9.38
N ALA A 19 -0.85 -21.26 -8.92
CA ALA A 19 -1.79 -21.99 -9.77
C ALA A 19 -2.88 -21.07 -10.34
N LEU A 20 -3.50 -20.22 -9.51
CA LEU A 20 -4.51 -19.26 -9.95
C LEU A 20 -3.95 -18.26 -10.97
N VAL A 21 -2.72 -17.78 -10.77
CA VAL A 21 -2.06 -16.87 -11.72
C VAL A 21 -1.82 -17.56 -13.06
N ASN A 22 -1.37 -18.81 -13.07
CA ASN A 22 -1.16 -19.56 -14.32
C ASN A 22 -2.47 -19.80 -15.07
N GLN A 23 -3.53 -20.21 -14.38
CA GLN A 23 -4.85 -20.37 -15.00
C GLN A 23 -5.40 -19.04 -15.54
N ALA A 24 -5.23 -17.94 -14.80
CA ALA A 24 -5.65 -16.63 -15.25
C ALA A 24 -4.88 -16.17 -16.50
N ARG A 25 -3.59 -16.49 -16.60
CA ARG A 25 -2.76 -16.21 -17.80
C ARG A 25 -3.29 -16.92 -19.05
N GLU A 26 -3.87 -18.10 -18.88
CA GLU A 26 -4.49 -18.92 -19.94
C GLU A 26 -5.92 -18.47 -20.28
N GLY A 27 -6.43 -17.41 -19.65
CA GLY A 27 -7.75 -16.84 -19.91
C GLY A 27 -8.86 -17.38 -19.01
N ASN A 28 -8.54 -18.15 -17.97
CA ASN A 28 -9.54 -18.59 -16.99
C ASN A 28 -10.04 -17.39 -16.16
N ARG A 29 -11.25 -16.93 -16.48
CA ARG A 29 -11.89 -15.80 -15.80
C ARG A 29 -12.15 -16.06 -14.32
N SER A 30 -12.58 -17.26 -13.96
CA SER A 30 -12.85 -17.62 -12.56
C SER A 30 -11.57 -17.58 -11.71
N ALA A 31 -10.45 -18.03 -12.28
CA ALA A 31 -9.14 -17.94 -11.61
C ALA A 31 -8.74 -16.47 -11.39
N PHE A 32 -9.00 -15.59 -12.35
CA PHE A 32 -8.76 -14.16 -12.16
C PHE A 32 -9.70 -13.53 -11.12
N THR A 33 -10.99 -13.89 -11.09
CA THR A 33 -11.93 -13.40 -10.07
C THR A 33 -11.44 -13.74 -8.67
N GLN A 34 -10.98 -14.96 -8.43
CA GLN A 34 -10.40 -15.36 -7.13
C GLN A 34 -9.15 -14.55 -6.76
N LEU A 35 -8.30 -14.20 -7.74
CA LEU A 35 -7.18 -13.29 -7.52
C LEU A 35 -7.69 -11.89 -7.16
N ALA A 36 -8.70 -11.39 -7.88
CA ALA A 36 -9.27 -10.07 -7.63
C ALA A 36 -9.84 -9.99 -6.21
N ASP A 37 -10.68 -10.94 -5.80
CA ASP A 37 -11.27 -11.01 -4.47
C ASP A 37 -10.20 -11.03 -3.38
N LYS A 38 -9.14 -11.82 -3.59
CA LYS A 38 -8.02 -11.92 -2.64
C LYS A 38 -7.26 -10.61 -2.45
N PHE A 39 -7.07 -9.82 -3.51
CA PHE A 39 -6.27 -8.58 -3.45
C PHE A 39 -7.12 -7.31 -3.36
N HIS A 40 -8.44 -7.39 -3.50
CA HIS A 40 -9.30 -6.20 -3.59
C HIS A 40 -9.17 -5.30 -2.37
N GLY A 41 -9.30 -5.86 -1.16
CA GLY A 41 -9.21 -5.09 0.09
C GLY A 41 -7.86 -4.39 0.27
N ASP A 42 -6.77 -5.06 -0.10
CA ASP A 42 -5.42 -4.50 -0.04
C ASP A 42 -5.27 -3.34 -1.03
N ILE A 43 -5.62 -3.55 -2.30
CA ILE A 43 -5.50 -2.53 -3.35
C ILE A 43 -6.38 -1.32 -3.03
N PHE A 44 -7.63 -1.53 -2.62
CA PHE A 44 -8.53 -0.45 -2.23
C PHE A 44 -7.92 0.39 -1.10
N ARG A 45 -7.42 -0.26 -0.04
CA ARG A 45 -6.80 0.41 1.10
C ARG A 45 -5.56 1.20 0.69
N THR A 46 -4.69 0.61 -0.12
CA THR A 46 -3.49 1.24 -0.68
C THR A 46 -3.83 2.52 -1.45
N VAL A 47 -4.90 2.50 -2.26
CA VAL A 47 -5.37 3.65 -3.03
C VAL A 47 -6.01 4.69 -2.11
N TYR A 48 -6.92 4.27 -1.24
CA TYR A 48 -7.63 5.14 -0.31
C TYR A 48 -6.67 5.97 0.55
N TYR A 49 -5.64 5.35 1.13
CA TYR A 49 -4.67 6.09 1.95
C TYR A 49 -3.87 7.15 1.18
N ARG A 50 -3.71 6.99 -0.15
CA ARG A 50 -2.96 7.91 -1.01
C ARG A 50 -3.84 8.98 -1.67
N ILE A 51 -5.14 8.73 -1.81
CA ILE A 51 -6.08 9.64 -2.50
C ILE A 51 -7.02 10.37 -1.53
N ARG A 52 -7.38 9.73 -0.40
CA ARG A 52 -8.25 10.27 0.65
C ARG A 52 -9.65 10.66 0.14
N SER A 53 -10.17 9.89 -0.80
CA SER A 53 -11.54 9.99 -1.33
C SER A 53 -12.03 8.57 -1.58
N GLN A 54 -13.16 8.19 -0.98
CA GLN A 54 -13.71 6.84 -1.12
C GLN A 54 -14.12 6.57 -2.57
N VAL A 55 -14.89 7.47 -3.17
CA VAL A 55 -15.37 7.35 -4.56
C VAL A 55 -14.21 7.22 -5.53
N ASP A 56 -13.22 8.12 -5.45
CA ASP A 56 -12.05 8.02 -6.33
C ASP A 56 -11.25 6.73 -6.08
N ALA A 57 -11.22 6.22 -4.84
CA ALA A 57 -10.52 4.99 -4.51
C ALA A 57 -11.23 3.75 -5.07
N GLU A 58 -12.56 3.70 -5.02
CA GLU A 58 -13.36 2.65 -5.65
C GLU A 58 -13.12 2.61 -7.16
N ASP A 59 -13.24 3.77 -7.82
CA ASP A 59 -13.01 3.91 -9.27
C ASP A 59 -11.59 3.47 -9.67
N ILE A 60 -10.57 3.97 -8.97
CA ILE A 60 -9.18 3.60 -9.26
C ILE A 60 -8.94 2.11 -9.02
N THR A 61 -9.54 1.52 -7.99
CA THR A 61 -9.41 0.09 -7.69
C THR A 61 -10.01 -0.77 -8.81
N GLN A 62 -11.20 -0.41 -9.29
CA GLN A 62 -11.81 -1.07 -10.44
C GLN A 62 -10.92 -0.97 -11.69
N ASP A 63 -10.40 0.23 -11.97
CA ASP A 63 -9.47 0.50 -13.06
C ASP A 63 -8.20 -0.37 -12.98
N VAL A 64 -7.70 -0.62 -11.77
CA VAL A 64 -6.54 -1.48 -11.52
C VAL A 64 -6.87 -2.92 -11.89
N PHE A 65 -7.98 -3.47 -11.42
CA PHE A 65 -8.34 -4.87 -11.71
C PHE A 65 -8.73 -5.07 -13.18
N LEU A 66 -9.38 -4.09 -13.81
CA LEU A 66 -9.65 -4.12 -15.25
C LEU A 66 -8.34 -4.19 -16.06
N LYS A 67 -7.36 -3.34 -15.71
CA LYS A 67 -6.04 -3.36 -16.37
C LYS A 67 -5.23 -4.61 -16.05
N ALA A 68 -5.35 -5.12 -14.83
CA ALA A 68 -4.72 -6.36 -14.45
C ALA A 68 -5.30 -7.53 -15.25
N PHE A 69 -6.63 -7.61 -15.41
CA PHE A 69 -7.28 -8.63 -16.23
C PHE A 69 -6.78 -8.61 -17.68
N GLN A 70 -6.74 -7.42 -18.29
CA GLN A 70 -6.25 -7.25 -19.67
C GLN A 70 -4.78 -7.62 -19.86
N LYS A 71 -3.97 -7.58 -18.80
CA LYS A 71 -2.51 -7.76 -18.86
C LYS A 71 -2.02 -9.00 -18.13
N VAL A 72 -2.90 -9.79 -17.51
CA VAL A 72 -2.48 -10.92 -16.67
C VAL A 72 -1.65 -11.94 -17.46
N SER A 73 -1.97 -12.14 -18.74
CA SER A 73 -1.19 -12.99 -19.67
C SER A 73 0.28 -12.54 -19.83
N SER A 74 0.60 -11.26 -19.58
CA SER A 74 1.97 -10.72 -19.64
C SER A 74 2.81 -11.00 -18.40
N VAL A 75 2.23 -11.56 -17.33
CA VAL A 75 2.96 -11.94 -16.12
C VAL A 75 3.92 -13.07 -16.44
N LYS A 76 5.23 -12.77 -16.44
CA LYS A 76 6.28 -13.75 -16.76
C LYS A 76 6.56 -14.74 -15.63
N ASP A 77 6.34 -14.30 -14.39
CA ASP A 77 6.70 -15.02 -13.18
C ASP A 77 5.54 -14.89 -12.17
N ALA A 78 4.83 -16.00 -11.96
CA ALA A 78 3.64 -16.03 -11.11
C ALA A 78 3.96 -15.67 -9.65
N THR A 79 5.19 -15.92 -9.19
CA THR A 79 5.63 -15.57 -7.83
C THR A 79 5.68 -14.05 -7.61
N LYS A 80 5.77 -13.27 -8.71
CA LYS A 80 5.83 -11.80 -8.67
C LYS A 80 4.49 -11.13 -8.91
N PHE A 81 3.40 -11.89 -9.00
CA PHE A 81 2.07 -11.35 -9.30
C PHE A 81 1.69 -10.20 -8.36
N ARG A 82 1.95 -10.33 -7.06
CA ARG A 82 1.69 -9.28 -6.07
C ARG A 82 2.39 -7.97 -6.43
N SER A 83 3.72 -7.99 -6.59
CA SER A 83 4.48 -6.80 -7.00
C SER A 83 4.06 -6.22 -8.35
N TRP A 84 3.69 -7.08 -9.30
CA TRP A 84 3.20 -6.67 -10.61
C TRP A 84 1.85 -5.95 -10.50
N LEU A 85 0.92 -6.46 -9.70
CA LEU A 85 -0.37 -5.83 -9.45
C LEU A 85 -0.18 -4.47 -8.77
N TYR A 86 0.65 -4.40 -7.73
CA TYR A 86 0.99 -3.13 -7.06
C TYR A 86 1.67 -2.13 -8.00
N SER A 87 2.42 -2.59 -9.00
CA SER A 87 2.98 -1.71 -10.03
C SER A 87 1.86 -1.03 -10.83
N ILE A 88 0.81 -1.76 -11.21
CA ILE A 88 -0.37 -1.20 -11.88
C ILE A 88 -1.07 -0.19 -10.97
N THR A 89 -1.27 -0.55 -9.70
CA THR A 89 -1.89 0.32 -8.68
C THR A 89 -1.15 1.65 -8.53
N MET A 90 0.17 1.60 -8.33
CA MET A 90 0.99 2.80 -8.17
C MET A 90 1.01 3.65 -9.45
N ASN A 91 0.99 3.03 -10.62
CA ASN A 91 0.85 3.76 -11.88
C ASN A 91 -0.50 4.48 -11.96
N ARG A 92 -1.59 3.87 -11.45
CA ARG A 92 -2.93 4.48 -11.48
C ARG A 92 -3.08 5.64 -10.51
N ILE A 93 -2.58 5.49 -9.29
CA ILE A 93 -2.51 6.57 -8.31
C ILE A 93 -1.71 7.76 -8.87
N ARG A 94 -0.52 7.50 -9.44
CA ARG A 94 0.32 8.57 -10.03
C ARG A 94 -0.38 9.29 -11.18
N ASP A 95 -1.06 8.56 -12.05
CA ASP A 95 -1.82 9.15 -13.15
C ASP A 95 -3.00 10.00 -12.66
N PHE A 96 -3.75 9.50 -11.68
CA PHE A 96 -4.85 10.26 -11.07
C PHE A 96 -4.35 11.56 -10.43
N GLN A 97 -3.29 11.48 -9.61
CA GLN A 97 -2.69 12.65 -8.97
C GLN A 97 -2.17 13.67 -9.99
N ARG A 98 -1.55 13.20 -11.09
CA ARG A 98 -1.11 14.08 -12.19
C ARG A 98 -2.29 14.80 -12.84
N LYS A 99 -3.38 14.08 -13.14
CA LYS A 99 -4.61 14.66 -13.71
C LYS A 99 -5.28 15.64 -12.75
N LYS A 100 -5.33 15.34 -11.45
CA LYS A 100 -5.88 16.24 -10.41
C LYS A 100 -5.06 17.54 -10.33
N ARG A 101 -3.72 17.44 -10.30
CA ARG A 101 -2.82 18.60 -10.35
C ARG A 101 -2.96 19.42 -11.62
N PHE A 102 -3.07 18.77 -12.78
CA PHE A 102 -3.29 19.48 -14.03
C PHE A 102 -4.61 20.24 -14.00
N ARG A 103 -5.72 19.60 -13.60
CA ARG A 103 -7.03 20.26 -13.44
C ARG A 103 -7.00 21.43 -12.46
N SER A 104 -6.26 21.34 -11.36
CA SER A 104 -6.13 22.48 -10.42
C SER A 104 -5.34 23.66 -10.99
N LEU A 105 -4.45 23.45 -11.97
CA LEU A 105 -3.73 24.55 -12.64
C LEU A 105 -4.65 25.38 -13.54
N PHE A 106 -5.73 24.79 -14.07
CA PHE A 106 -6.75 25.48 -14.88
C PHE A 106 -7.96 25.96 -14.07
N LYS A 107 -8.06 25.59 -12.79
CA LYS A 107 -9.08 26.04 -11.83
C LYS A 107 -8.53 27.12 -10.88
N LYS A 108 -7.66 28.03 -11.35
CA LYS A 108 -7.23 29.19 -10.57
C LYS A 108 -8.33 30.25 -10.54
N GLU A 109 -9.47 29.88 -9.97
CA GLU A 109 -10.52 30.70 -9.36
C GLU A 109 -11.46 29.68 -8.69
N ASP A 110 -11.80 29.94 -7.44
CA ASP A 110 -12.66 29.15 -6.55
C ASP A 110 -12.04 28.00 -5.73
N HIS A 111 -11.63 28.46 -4.54
CA HIS A 111 -11.92 27.90 -3.21
C HIS A 111 -11.04 26.81 -2.59
N ASN A 112 -10.52 27.20 -1.42
CA ASN A 112 -10.17 26.43 -0.23
C ASN A 112 -10.79 25.03 -0.19
N ILE A 113 -9.92 24.01 -0.12
CA ILE A 113 -10.34 22.68 0.32
C ILE A 113 -9.86 22.53 1.75
N GLU A 114 -10.81 22.73 2.65
CA GLU A 114 -10.77 22.35 4.05
C GLU A 114 -10.61 20.83 4.14
N SER A 115 -9.53 20.39 4.77
CA SER A 115 -9.29 18.97 5.02
C SER A 115 -9.94 18.61 6.34
N GLU A 116 -11.17 18.10 6.30
CA GLU A 116 -11.79 17.50 7.47
C GLU A 116 -11.14 16.14 7.80
N PRO A 117 -10.78 15.87 9.07
CA PRO A 117 -10.47 14.54 9.53
C PRO A 117 -11.77 13.87 10.01
N VAL A 118 -12.33 12.92 9.25
CA VAL A 118 -13.48 12.14 9.72
C VAL A 118 -13.07 10.73 10.12
N GLU A 119 -13.51 10.40 11.32
CA GLU A 119 -13.31 9.18 12.08
C GLU A 119 -13.97 7.97 11.40
N ALA A 120 -13.25 6.85 11.33
CA ALA A 120 -13.86 5.57 11.00
C ALA A 120 -14.51 5.00 12.26
N ALA A 121 -15.84 4.91 12.28
CA ALA A 121 -16.61 4.27 13.34
C ALA A 121 -16.96 2.82 12.97
N GLY A 122 -16.82 1.91 13.94
CA GLY A 122 -17.57 0.64 13.95
C GLY A 122 -16.83 -0.62 14.40
N ALA A 123 -16.56 -0.77 15.70
CA ALA A 123 -16.73 -2.03 16.46
C ALA A 123 -16.59 -1.74 17.96
N GLU A 124 -17.48 -2.31 18.77
CA GLU A 124 -17.74 -2.02 20.18
C GLU A 124 -16.56 -2.35 21.14
N GLN A 125 -16.54 -1.65 22.28
CA GLN A 125 -15.40 -1.44 23.19
C GLN A 125 -14.95 -2.68 23.99
N PRO A 126 -13.64 -2.73 24.36
CA PRO A 126 -13.27 -2.34 25.74
C PRO A 126 -11.95 -1.53 25.83
N GLU A 127 -11.76 -0.47 25.03
CA GLU A 127 -10.40 0.09 24.81
C GLU A 127 -10.35 1.63 24.59
N ALA A 128 -11.10 2.44 25.35
CA ALA A 128 -11.10 3.91 25.14
C ALA A 128 -9.69 4.55 25.21
N LEU A 129 -8.82 4.07 26.11
CA LEU A 129 -7.43 4.55 26.22
C LEU A 129 -6.55 4.02 25.08
N GLU A 130 -6.73 2.77 24.66
CA GLU A 130 -5.96 2.15 23.57
C GLU A 130 -6.32 2.76 22.22
N GLN A 131 -7.59 3.13 22.01
CA GLN A 131 -8.04 3.85 20.81
C GLN A 131 -7.49 5.27 20.73
N VAL A 132 -7.38 5.99 21.86
CA VAL A 132 -6.75 7.32 21.92
C VAL A 132 -5.25 7.21 21.62
N LEU A 133 -4.56 6.23 22.23
CA LEU A 133 -3.14 5.97 21.96
C LEU A 133 -2.90 5.56 20.49
N LYS A 134 -3.77 4.73 19.91
CA LYS A 134 -3.74 4.37 18.48
C LYS A 134 -4.00 5.59 17.58
N LYS A 135 -4.98 6.45 17.90
CA LYS A 135 -5.25 7.69 17.15
C LYS A 135 -4.06 8.65 17.20
N ASP A 136 -3.46 8.87 18.37
CA ASP A 136 -2.29 9.72 18.52
C ASP A 136 -1.06 9.16 17.82
N PHE A 137 -0.88 7.84 17.86
CA PHE A 137 0.15 7.14 17.10
C PHE A 137 -0.01 7.39 15.59
N TRP A 138 -1.19 7.12 15.03
CA TRP A 138 -1.43 7.31 13.59
C TRP A 138 -1.33 8.77 13.17
N ARG A 139 -1.72 9.70 14.04
CA ARG A 139 -1.54 11.15 13.84
C ARG A 139 -0.05 11.50 13.74
N GLN A 140 0.78 11.02 14.67
CA GLN A 140 2.22 11.27 14.65
C GLN A 140 2.92 10.61 13.46
N VAL A 141 2.55 9.38 13.12
CA VAL A 141 3.02 8.70 11.91
C VAL A 141 2.66 9.54 10.67
N GLY A 142 1.43 10.06 10.59
CA GLY A 142 0.97 10.96 9.53
C GLY A 142 1.86 12.20 9.39
N LEU A 143 2.13 12.90 10.48
CA LEU A 143 2.98 14.10 10.50
C LEU A 143 4.41 13.82 10.03
N ILE A 144 4.99 12.67 10.41
CA ILE A 144 6.32 12.27 9.94
C ILE A 144 6.29 11.97 8.45
N LEU A 145 5.29 11.20 7.99
CA LEU A 145 5.12 10.87 6.57
C LEU A 145 5.01 12.14 5.72
N GLU A 146 4.29 13.15 6.16
CA GLU A 146 4.17 14.44 5.46
C GLU A 146 5.50 15.17 5.25
N ARG A 147 6.43 15.06 6.22
CA ARG A 147 7.77 15.66 6.16
C ARG A 147 8.78 14.83 5.37
N LEU A 148 8.47 13.57 5.05
CA LEU A 148 9.38 12.72 4.28
C LEU A 148 9.44 13.15 2.80
N PRO A 149 10.64 13.17 2.19
CA PRO A 149 10.79 13.19 0.74
C PRO A 149 9.93 12.11 0.08
N LYS A 150 9.36 12.42 -1.08
CA LYS A 150 8.39 11.56 -1.76
C LYS A 150 8.82 10.09 -1.89
N MET A 151 10.07 9.84 -2.28
CA MET A 151 10.59 8.47 -2.44
C MET A 151 10.75 7.72 -1.12
N GLU A 152 11.17 8.40 -0.06
CA GLU A 152 11.32 7.79 1.27
C GLU A 152 9.96 7.43 1.85
N ARG A 153 8.98 8.34 1.71
CA ARG A 153 7.58 8.10 2.08
C ARG A 153 6.98 6.92 1.34
N GLU A 154 7.16 6.87 0.02
CA GLU A 154 6.59 5.80 -0.81
C GLU A 154 7.19 4.44 -0.46
N VAL A 155 8.52 4.36 -0.30
CA VAL A 155 9.19 3.12 0.10
C VAL A 155 8.74 2.67 1.50
N PHE A 156 8.56 3.61 2.43
CA PHE A 156 8.04 3.30 3.76
C PHE A 156 6.61 2.75 3.71
N LEU A 157 5.70 3.43 2.99
CA LEU A 157 4.31 2.98 2.84
C LEU A 157 4.26 1.59 2.19
N LEU A 158 4.99 1.38 1.10
CA LEU A 158 5.04 0.09 0.42
C LEU A 158 5.59 -1.03 1.33
N ARG A 159 6.55 -0.71 2.20
CA ARG A 159 7.14 -1.69 3.11
C ARG A 159 6.22 -2.05 4.27
N PHE A 160 5.65 -1.06 4.94
CA PHE A 160 4.98 -1.26 6.24
C PHE A 160 3.46 -1.32 6.14
N PHE A 161 2.84 -0.59 5.21
CA PHE A 161 1.39 -0.61 5.02
C PHE A 161 1.00 -1.66 3.99
N ASP A 162 1.71 -1.67 2.87
CA ASP A 162 1.41 -2.58 1.76
C ASP A 162 2.15 -3.95 1.91
N GLN A 163 2.98 -4.09 2.95
CA GLN A 163 3.72 -5.30 3.34
C GLN A 163 4.53 -5.93 2.20
N LEU A 164 5.14 -5.10 1.35
CA LEU A 164 5.99 -5.57 0.25
C LEU A 164 7.44 -5.77 0.70
N SER A 165 8.06 -6.82 0.18
CA SER A 165 9.50 -7.05 0.33
C SER A 165 10.33 -6.02 -0.45
N ILE A 166 11.60 -5.87 -0.10
CA ILE A 166 12.52 -4.93 -0.79
C ILE A 166 12.57 -5.22 -2.30
N LYS A 167 12.59 -6.51 -2.67
CA LYS A 167 12.59 -6.97 -4.07
C LYS A 167 11.30 -6.59 -4.79
N GLU A 168 10.15 -6.74 -4.14
CA GLU A 168 8.86 -6.37 -4.72
C GLU A 168 8.74 -4.85 -4.89
N ILE A 169 9.19 -4.07 -3.90
CA ILE A 169 9.22 -2.60 -3.96
C ILE A 169 10.13 -2.14 -5.11
N ALA A 170 11.30 -2.76 -5.26
CA ALA A 170 12.22 -2.50 -6.37
C ALA A 170 11.53 -2.70 -7.72
N GLY A 171 10.75 -3.78 -7.87
CA GLY A 171 9.90 -4.01 -9.04
C GLY A 171 8.84 -2.93 -9.25
N VAL A 172 8.08 -2.60 -8.21
CA VAL A 172 7.01 -1.59 -8.23
C VAL A 172 7.51 -0.20 -8.63
N LEU A 173 8.64 0.20 -8.07
CA LEU A 173 9.23 1.53 -8.27
C LEU A 173 10.23 1.58 -9.43
N LYS A 174 10.53 0.44 -10.06
CA LYS A 174 11.54 0.28 -11.13
C LYS A 174 12.90 0.84 -10.72
N LYS A 175 13.38 0.45 -9.53
CA LYS A 175 14.68 0.82 -8.95
C LYS A 175 15.42 -0.43 -8.48
N ASN A 176 16.72 -0.33 -8.23
CA ASN A 176 17.49 -1.44 -7.66
C ASN A 176 17.29 -1.55 -6.14
N ASP A 177 17.51 -2.76 -5.59
CA ASP A 177 17.36 -3.06 -4.16
C ASP A 177 18.19 -2.13 -3.26
N SER A 178 19.40 -1.76 -3.68
CA SER A 178 20.28 -0.85 -2.92
C SER A 178 19.67 0.54 -2.77
N THR A 179 19.01 1.05 -3.81
CA THR A 179 18.29 2.33 -3.80
C THR A 179 17.10 2.25 -2.85
N ILE A 180 16.33 1.16 -2.90
CA ILE A 180 15.20 0.94 -1.99
C ILE A 180 15.66 0.87 -0.54
N LYS A 181 16.71 0.08 -0.24
CA LYS A 181 17.31 -0.01 1.10
C LYS A 181 17.77 1.36 1.61
N THR A 182 18.40 2.16 0.75
CA THR A 182 18.87 3.51 1.11
C THR A 182 17.70 4.42 1.49
N HIS A 183 16.64 4.46 0.69
CA HIS A 183 15.46 5.26 0.99
C HIS A 183 14.73 4.77 2.25
N LEU A 184 14.59 3.45 2.43
CA LEU A 184 13.97 2.86 3.60
C LEU A 184 14.76 3.19 4.87
N TYR A 185 16.10 3.05 4.83
CA TYR A 185 16.96 3.41 5.96
C TYR A 185 16.85 4.89 6.32
N ARG A 186 16.84 5.78 5.33
CA ARG A 186 16.66 7.23 5.55
C ARG A 186 15.29 7.57 6.13
N ALA A 187 14.23 6.92 5.65
CA ALA A 187 12.89 7.06 6.22
C ALA A 187 12.89 6.64 7.69
N LEU A 188 13.38 5.43 7.99
CA LEU A 188 13.46 4.89 9.36
C LEU A 188 14.31 5.77 10.28
N ALA A 189 15.44 6.30 9.80
CA ALA A 189 16.27 7.21 10.58
C ALA A 189 15.51 8.48 10.99
N LYS A 190 14.60 8.99 10.15
CA LYS A 190 13.76 10.15 10.47
C LYS A 190 12.66 9.79 11.47
N PHE A 191 12.04 8.61 11.35
CA PHE A 191 11.12 8.10 12.37
C PHE A 191 11.82 7.90 13.73
N ARG A 192 13.07 7.40 13.75
CA ARG A 192 13.87 7.23 14.99
C ARG A 192 14.25 8.54 15.67
N LYS A 193 14.27 9.66 14.95
CA LYS A 193 14.57 10.97 15.55
C LYS A 193 13.41 11.49 16.39
N GLU A 194 12.19 11.02 16.13
CA GLU A 194 11.01 11.42 16.89
C GLU A 194 10.90 10.61 18.21
N PRO A 195 10.94 11.28 19.38
CA PRO A 195 10.99 10.61 20.69
C PRO A 195 9.83 9.63 20.92
N ALA A 196 8.65 9.96 20.41
CA ALA A 196 7.46 9.15 20.55
C ALA A 196 7.50 7.82 19.76
N MET A 197 8.34 7.76 18.71
CA MET A 197 8.50 6.57 17.86
C MET A 197 9.70 5.70 18.24
N ARG A 198 10.63 6.21 19.06
CA ARG A 198 11.85 5.49 19.48
C ARG A 198 11.55 4.22 20.28
N ARG A 199 10.50 4.22 21.11
CA ARG A 199 10.12 3.07 21.93
C ARG A 199 9.54 1.91 21.09
N LEU A 200 8.86 2.24 19.99
CA LEU A 200 8.06 1.30 19.19
C LEU A 200 8.84 0.65 18.03
N LEU A 201 9.87 1.30 17.48
CA LEU A 201 10.68 0.71 16.41
C LEU A 201 11.56 -0.46 16.86
N THR A 202 11.64 -0.73 18.16
CA THR A 202 12.36 -1.87 18.75
C THR A 202 11.57 -3.18 18.59
N GLU A 203 10.24 -3.11 18.48
CA GLU A 203 9.36 -4.28 18.41
C GLU A 203 9.14 -4.79 16.97
N VAL A 204 9.32 -3.93 15.96
CA VAL A 204 8.99 -4.24 14.54
C VAL A 204 10.21 -4.77 13.76
N VAL A 205 11.37 -4.88 14.39
CA VAL A 205 12.66 -5.24 13.73
C VAL A 205 13.24 -6.57 14.23
N GLN A 206 12.51 -7.34 15.04
CA GLN A 206 12.88 -8.73 15.36
C GLN A 206 12.16 -9.74 14.47
#